data_AF-A0A535R4P0-F1
#
_entry.id   AF-A0A535R4P0-F1
#
_cell.length_a   1.000
_cell.length_b   1.000
_cell.length_c   1.000
_cell.angle_alpha   90.00
_cell.angle_beta   90.00
_cell.angle_gamma   90.00
#
_symmetry.space_group_name_H-M   'P 1'
#
loop_
_entity.id
_entity.type
_entity.pdbx_description
1 polymer ?
#
loop_
_entity_poly.entity_id
_entity_poly.type
_entity_poly.pdbx_seq_one_letter_code
_entity_poly.pdbx_strand_id
1 'polypeptide(L)'
;MTARASERRLVRLLVLGGGMPDAVVISKTEFYQVKPNTPVLLSVTIGDDQEGGTAVTLNGQLVGSGDDIKNLRIGAAGQDLRNSSISCTTTVKDVNEASNHTSVTYALREGKQPRDFTYDVTVSEAGGRAVYLAIFLLS
;
A
#
# COMPACT_ATOMS: atom_id res chain seq x y z
N MET A 1 -49.44 12.28 1.71
CA MET A 1 -48.08 12.86 1.89
C MET A 1 -47.25 11.82 2.60
N THR A 2 -46.43 11.06 1.87
CA THR A 2 -45.70 9.90 2.41
C THR A 2 -44.21 10.14 2.16
N ALA A 3 -43.46 10.29 3.24
CA ALA A 3 -42.07 10.71 3.23
C ALA A 3 -41.15 9.63 2.63
N ARG A 4 -40.20 10.08 1.79
CA ARG A 4 -39.14 9.25 1.20
C ARG A 4 -38.10 8.92 2.27
N ALA A 5 -37.91 7.64 2.54
CA ALA A 5 -36.76 7.16 3.31
C ALA A 5 -35.51 7.20 2.42
N SER A 6 -34.55 8.03 2.82
CA SER A 6 -33.22 8.16 2.22
C SER A 6 -32.40 6.91 2.53
N GLU A 7 -31.97 6.19 1.49
CA GLU A 7 -31.04 5.07 1.57
C GLU A 7 -29.67 5.55 2.03
N ARG A 8 -29.37 5.38 3.32
CA ARG A 8 -28.00 5.45 3.83
C ARG A 8 -27.26 4.20 3.35
N ARG A 9 -26.49 4.33 2.26
CA ARG A 9 -25.46 3.33 1.91
C ARG A 9 -24.44 3.27 3.04
N LEU A 10 -24.57 2.23 3.86
CA LEU A 10 -23.59 1.85 4.86
C LEU A 10 -22.33 1.40 4.12
N VAL A 11 -21.31 2.25 4.08
CA VAL A 11 -19.96 1.80 3.69
C VAL A 11 -19.47 0.93 4.85
N ARG A 12 -19.50 -0.39 4.66
CA ARG A 12 -18.89 -1.35 5.60
C ARG A 12 -17.39 -1.04 5.66
N LEU A 13 -16.96 -0.48 6.78
CA LEU A 13 -15.57 -0.47 7.18
C LEU A 13 -15.13 -1.94 7.30
N LEU A 14 -14.29 -2.40 6.38
CA LEU A 14 -13.66 -3.71 6.49
C LEU A 14 -12.66 -3.63 7.64
N VAL A 15 -13.11 -3.96 8.84
CA VAL A 15 -12.21 -4.20 9.98
C VAL A 15 -11.50 -5.52 9.67
N LEU A 16 -10.29 -5.44 9.12
CA LEU A 16 -9.37 -6.59 9.09
C LEU A 16 -9.02 -6.88 10.56
N GLY A 17 -9.54 -8.01 11.05
CA GLY A 17 -9.34 -8.45 12.43
C GLY A 17 -7.87 -8.69 12.75
N GLY A 18 -7.50 -8.38 13.99
CA GLY A 18 -6.14 -8.55 14.53
C GLY A 18 -5.34 -7.27 14.52
N GLY A 19 -5.83 -6.21 15.19
CA GLY A 19 -5.00 -5.05 15.47
C GLY A 19 -3.77 -5.52 16.24
N MET A 20 -2.58 -5.34 15.66
CA MET A 20 -1.32 -5.52 16.37
C MET A 20 -1.22 -4.32 17.32
N PRO A 21 -1.49 -4.47 18.62
CA PRO A 21 -1.61 -3.31 19.53
C PRO A 21 -0.30 -2.53 19.64
N ASP A 22 0.82 -3.18 19.37
CA ASP A 22 2.18 -2.64 19.55
C ASP A 22 2.83 -2.22 18.22
N ALA A 23 2.11 -2.30 17.10
CA ALA A 23 2.66 -1.91 15.81
C ALA A 23 2.60 -0.39 15.61
N VAL A 24 3.70 0.20 15.16
CA VAL A 24 3.72 1.60 14.71
C VAL A 24 3.08 1.67 13.33
N VAL A 25 1.99 2.42 13.19
CA VAL A 25 1.24 2.52 11.93
C VAL A 25 1.54 3.83 11.22
N ILE A 26 1.97 3.73 9.96
CA ILE A 26 2.23 4.85 9.06
C ILE A 26 1.19 4.79 7.95
N SER A 27 0.40 5.85 7.79
CA SER A 27 -0.60 5.95 6.72
C SER A 27 -0.31 7.14 5.82
N LYS A 28 -0.24 6.88 4.50
CA LYS A 28 0.09 7.88 3.47
C LYS A 28 -0.81 7.71 2.26
N THR A 29 -1.18 8.84 1.67
CA THR A 29 -1.92 8.90 0.40
C THR A 29 -1.17 9.81 -0.55
N GLU A 30 -0.92 9.32 -1.76
CA GLU A 30 -0.14 9.99 -2.79
C GLU A 30 -0.91 10.00 -4.11
N PHE A 31 -0.59 10.96 -4.97
CA PHE A 31 -1.11 11.00 -6.33
C PHE A 31 -0.04 10.49 -7.30
N TYR A 32 -0.44 9.62 -8.24
CA TYR A 32 0.44 9.10 -9.27
C TYR A 32 -0.18 9.26 -10.65
N GLN A 33 0.49 9.99 -11.53
CA GLN A 33 -0.03 10.26 -12.86
C GLN A 33 0.18 9.06 -13.79
N VAL A 34 -0.89 8.52 -14.35
CA VAL A 34 -0.84 7.34 -15.24
C VAL A 34 -0.93 7.73 -16.71
N LYS A 35 -0.29 6.94 -17.57
CA LYS A 35 -0.52 7.02 -19.02
C LYS A 35 -1.85 6.32 -19.33
N PRO A 36 -2.67 6.84 -20.26
CA PRO A 36 -3.88 6.15 -20.68
C PRO A 36 -3.58 4.72 -21.15
N ASN A 37 -4.44 3.78 -20.81
CA ASN A 37 -4.41 2.40 -21.33
C ASN A 37 -3.09 1.64 -21.08
N THR A 38 -2.28 2.11 -20.13
CA THR A 38 -0.96 1.56 -19.81
C THR A 38 -0.98 0.99 -18.40
N PRO A 39 -0.53 -0.27 -18.20
CA PRO A 39 -0.42 -0.82 -16.86
C PRO A 39 0.65 -0.08 -16.05
N VAL A 40 0.50 -0.08 -14.73
CA VAL A 40 1.53 0.41 -13.82
C VAL A 40 2.37 -0.77 -13.35
N LEU A 41 3.69 -0.61 -13.26
CA LEU A 41 4.55 -1.60 -12.61
C LEU A 41 4.88 -1.12 -11.20
N LEU A 42 4.60 -1.96 -10.21
CA LEU A 42 4.91 -1.72 -8.81
C LEU A 42 6.04 -2.65 -8.38
N SER A 43 7.08 -2.10 -7.77
CA SER A 43 8.02 -2.86 -6.95
C SER A 43 7.97 -2.35 -5.52
N VAL A 44 8.16 -3.25 -4.56
CA VAL A 44 8.19 -2.92 -3.13
C VAL A 44 9.47 -3.48 -2.53
N THR A 45 10.24 -2.61 -1.88
CA THR A 45 11.49 -2.96 -1.22
C THR A 45 11.35 -2.65 0.27
N ILE A 46 11.53 -3.66 1.11
CA ILE A 46 11.70 -3.49 2.55
C ILE A 46 13.19 -3.23 2.80
N GLY A 47 13.51 -2.15 3.52
CA GLY A 47 14.88 -1.74 3.79
C GLY A 47 15.47 -2.36 5.05
N ASP A 48 16.72 -1.99 5.33
CA ASP A 48 17.45 -2.29 6.58
C ASP A 48 17.59 -3.78 6.91
N ASP A 49 17.58 -4.64 5.88
CA ASP A 49 17.61 -6.10 5.99
C ASP A 49 16.51 -6.67 6.91
N GLN A 50 15.36 -5.98 6.95
CA GLN A 50 14.23 -6.35 7.80
C GLN A 50 13.37 -7.44 7.16
N GLU A 51 12.64 -8.17 8.01
CA GLU A 51 11.66 -9.17 7.56
C GLU A 51 10.28 -8.53 7.38
N GLY A 52 9.51 -8.98 6.39
CA GLY A 52 8.15 -8.52 6.24
C GLY A 52 7.45 -8.98 4.99
N GLY A 53 6.34 -8.33 4.67
CA GLY A 53 5.62 -8.58 3.43
C GLY A 53 4.54 -7.55 3.16
N THR A 54 4.15 -7.50 1.89
CA THR A 54 3.19 -6.54 1.37
C THR A 54 2.01 -7.27 0.76
N ALA A 55 0.81 -6.78 1.03
CA ALA A 55 -0.40 -7.07 0.26
C ALA A 55 -0.77 -5.86 -0.60
N VAL A 56 -0.97 -6.07 -1.89
CA VAL A 56 -1.31 -5.03 -2.88
C VAL A 56 -2.71 -5.27 -3.40
N THR A 57 -3.54 -4.23 -3.34
CA THR A 57 -4.89 -4.23 -3.88
C THR A 57 -5.08 -3.15 -4.93
N LEU A 58 -5.90 -3.42 -5.94
CA LEU A 58 -6.40 -2.45 -6.91
C LEU A 58 -7.91 -2.29 -6.69
N ASN A 59 -8.36 -1.09 -6.33
CA ASN A 59 -9.76 -0.80 -6.01
C ASN A 59 -10.35 -1.78 -4.96
N GLY A 60 -9.52 -2.20 -3.99
CA GLY A 60 -9.89 -3.15 -2.94
C GLY A 60 -9.79 -4.63 -3.31
N GLN A 61 -9.51 -4.98 -4.57
CA GLN A 61 -9.27 -6.37 -4.99
C GLN A 61 -7.78 -6.71 -4.88
N LEU A 62 -7.44 -7.82 -4.21
CA LEU A 62 -6.05 -8.31 -4.13
C LEU A 62 -5.52 -8.62 -5.53
N VAL A 63 -4.36 -8.03 -5.86
CA VAL A 63 -3.66 -8.22 -7.14
C VAL A 63 -2.26 -8.78 -6.99
N GLY A 64 -1.70 -8.76 -5.79
CA GLY A 64 -0.43 -9.39 -5.49
C GLY A 64 -0.08 -9.32 -4.00
N SER A 65 0.79 -10.23 -3.57
CA SER A 65 1.35 -10.22 -2.22
C SER A 65 2.69 -10.95 -2.17
N GLY A 66 3.58 -10.57 -1.27
CA GLY A 66 4.88 -11.22 -1.09
C GLY A 66 5.80 -10.42 -0.17
N ASP A 67 6.92 -11.03 0.20
CA ASP A 67 8.06 -10.42 0.90
C ASP A 67 8.96 -9.60 -0.02
N ASP A 68 9.04 -9.98 -1.30
CA ASP A 68 9.78 -9.28 -2.36
C ASP A 68 8.90 -9.11 -3.61
N ILE A 69 8.28 -7.94 -3.76
CA ILE A 69 7.43 -7.64 -4.92
C ILE A 69 8.28 -6.91 -5.97
N LYS A 70 8.52 -7.56 -7.11
CA LYS A 70 9.27 -7.00 -8.24
C LYS A 70 8.41 -6.90 -9.49
N ASN A 71 8.28 -5.68 -10.03
CA ASN A 71 7.58 -5.38 -11.28
C ASN A 71 6.17 -5.99 -11.36
N LEU A 72 5.43 -5.98 -10.23
CA LEU A 72 4.04 -6.41 -10.19
C LEU A 72 3.23 -5.53 -11.14
N ARG A 73 2.63 -6.18 -12.14
CA ARG A 73 1.80 -5.49 -13.13
C ARG A 73 0.42 -5.21 -12.54
N ILE A 74 0.10 -3.93 -12.44
CA ILE A 74 -1.21 -3.43 -12.00
C ILE A 74 -2.00 -2.99 -13.22
N GLY A 75 -3.16 -3.63 -13.41
CA GLY A 75 -4.04 -3.41 -14.56
C GLY A 75 -3.72 -4.29 -15.77
N ALA A 76 -4.76 -4.56 -16.57
CA ALA A 76 -4.63 -5.26 -17.84
C ALA A 76 -4.06 -4.34 -18.94
N ALA A 77 -3.53 -4.93 -20.02
CA ALA A 77 -3.20 -4.18 -21.22
C ALA A 77 -4.45 -3.46 -21.75
N GLY A 78 -4.35 -2.18 -22.09
CA GLY A 78 -5.48 -1.42 -22.62
C GLY A 78 -6.46 -0.91 -21.56
N GLN A 79 -6.29 -1.27 -20.28
CA GLN A 79 -7.16 -0.80 -19.20
C GLN A 79 -6.85 0.65 -18.84
N ASP A 80 -7.89 1.48 -18.74
CA ASP A 80 -7.77 2.81 -18.15
C ASP A 80 -7.73 2.71 -16.63
N LEU A 81 -6.63 3.16 -16.04
CA LEU A 81 -6.41 3.15 -14.60
C LEU A 81 -6.72 4.47 -13.92
N ARG A 82 -7.14 5.51 -14.66
CA ARG A 82 -7.52 6.80 -14.06
C ARG A 82 -8.68 6.63 -13.07
N ASN A 83 -8.64 7.40 -11.99
CA ASN A 83 -9.56 7.34 -10.86
C ASN A 83 -9.58 6.00 -10.11
N SER A 84 -8.61 5.11 -10.37
CA SER A 84 -8.40 3.90 -9.56
C SER A 84 -7.45 4.18 -8.40
N SER A 85 -7.45 3.30 -7.41
CA SER A 85 -6.54 3.34 -6.27
C SER A 85 -5.75 2.05 -6.14
N ILE A 86 -4.43 2.18 -5.99
CA ILE A 86 -3.56 1.09 -5.54
C ILE A 86 -3.38 1.24 -4.03
N SER A 87 -3.67 0.20 -3.25
CA SER A 87 -3.39 0.22 -1.81
C SER A 87 -2.39 -0.87 -1.47
N CYS A 88 -1.31 -0.49 -0.80
CA CYS A 88 -0.27 -1.37 -0.30
C CYS A 88 -0.35 -1.39 1.23
N THR A 89 -0.49 -2.58 1.80
CA THR A 89 -0.34 -2.82 3.24
C THR A 89 0.92 -3.63 3.44
N THR A 90 1.96 -2.99 3.98
CA THR A 90 3.25 -3.64 4.25
C THR A 90 3.43 -3.76 5.75
N THR A 91 3.68 -4.96 6.23
CA THR A 91 4.10 -5.21 7.62
C THR A 91 5.59 -5.50 7.60
N VAL A 92 6.35 -4.74 8.39
CA VAL A 92 7.78 -4.95 8.60
C VAL A 92 7.99 -5.30 10.07
N LYS A 93 8.76 -6.34 10.33
CA LYS A 93 9.22 -6.74 11.65
C LYS A 93 10.68 -6.34 11.77
N ASP A 94 10.98 -5.61 12.82
CA ASP A 94 12.34 -5.25 13.17
C ASP A 94 13.09 -6.48 13.70
N VAL A 95 13.98 -7.03 12.88
CA VAL A 95 14.87 -8.15 13.18
C VAL A 95 16.34 -7.74 13.17
N ASN A 96 16.64 -6.52 12.76
CA ASN A 96 18.00 -6.01 12.71
C ASN A 96 18.46 -5.58 14.11
N GLU A 97 19.34 -6.36 14.73
CA GLU A 97 19.86 -6.08 16.08
C GLU A 97 20.68 -4.79 16.17
N ALA A 98 21.12 -4.20 15.04
CA ALA A 98 21.91 -2.99 15.02
C ALA A 98 21.07 -1.71 15.09
N SER A 99 19.78 -1.75 14.71
CA SER A 99 18.91 -0.58 14.76
C SER A 99 17.44 -0.95 14.75
N ASN A 100 16.63 -0.22 15.52
CA ASN A 100 15.17 -0.34 15.46
C ASN A 100 14.54 0.43 14.28
N HIS A 101 15.32 0.72 13.24
CA HIS A 101 14.85 1.47 12.08
C HIS A 101 14.23 0.50 11.06
N THR A 102 13.07 0.87 10.56
CA THR A 102 12.35 0.13 9.52
C THR A 102 12.03 1.08 8.38
N SER A 103 12.09 0.58 7.15
CA SER A 103 11.74 1.37 5.97
C SER A 103 11.11 0.54 4.87
N VAL A 104 10.30 1.20 4.04
CA VAL A 104 9.72 0.63 2.82
C VAL A 104 9.80 1.63 1.69
N THR A 105 10.13 1.15 0.50
CA THR A 105 10.08 1.93 -0.73
C THR A 105 9.10 1.30 -1.72
N TYR A 106 8.16 2.11 -2.21
CA TYR A 106 7.25 1.76 -3.28
C TYR A 106 7.68 2.43 -4.58
N ALA A 107 8.10 1.64 -5.55
CA ALA A 107 8.55 2.10 -6.86
C ALA A 107 7.45 1.92 -7.89
N LEU A 108 6.85 3.03 -8.36
CA LEU A 108 5.82 3.03 -9.39
C LEU A 108 6.45 3.45 -10.73
N ARG A 109 6.33 2.60 -11.75
CA ARG A 109 6.86 2.78 -13.10
C ARG A 109 5.76 2.72 -14.15
N GLU A 110 6.10 3.12 -15.37
CA GLU A 110 5.22 3.20 -16.54
C GLU A 110 4.07 4.22 -16.49
N GLY A 111 3.95 5.01 -15.41
CA GLY A 111 3.17 6.24 -15.38
C GLY A 111 3.80 7.38 -16.21
N LYS A 112 3.18 8.57 -16.17
CA LYS A 112 3.73 9.77 -16.81
C LYS A 112 5.06 10.19 -16.19
N GLN A 113 5.22 9.96 -14.90
CA GLN A 113 6.42 10.26 -14.14
C GLN A 113 6.73 9.09 -13.21
N PRO A 114 7.67 8.19 -13.57
CA PRO A 114 8.21 7.18 -12.67
C PRO A 114 8.65 7.81 -11.35
N ARG A 115 8.29 7.19 -10.21
CA ARG A 115 8.58 7.75 -8.90
C ARG A 115 8.75 6.67 -7.83
N ASP A 116 9.63 6.97 -6.88
CA ASP A 116 9.81 6.20 -5.65
C ASP A 116 9.21 6.96 -4.48
N PHE A 117 8.51 6.22 -3.62
CA PHE A 117 7.91 6.71 -2.39
C PHE A 117 8.49 5.91 -1.24
N THR A 118 9.39 6.54 -0.47
CA THR A 118 10.06 5.93 0.67
C THR A 118 9.45 6.46 1.95
N TYR A 119 9.17 5.54 2.87
CA TYR A 119 8.71 5.84 4.22
C TYR A 119 9.49 5.01 5.22
N ASP A 120 9.77 5.62 6.36
CA ASP A 120 10.55 5.01 7.43
C ASP A 120 9.94 5.32 8.80
N VAL A 121 10.32 4.50 9.79
CA VAL A 121 10.00 4.74 11.19
C VAL A 121 10.99 3.98 12.08
N THR A 122 11.25 4.53 13.27
CA THR A 122 11.93 3.79 14.35
C THR A 122 10.89 3.17 15.28
N VAL A 123 10.94 1.85 15.47
CA VAL A 123 10.10 1.13 16.45
C VAL A 123 10.72 1.21 17.85
N SER A 124 9.89 1.10 18.88
CA SER A 124 10.32 1.36 20.27
C SER A 124 11.23 0.29 20.86
N GLU A 125 11.18 -0.93 20.33
CA GLU A 125 11.92 -2.08 20.83
C GLU A 125 12.29 -3.04 19.69
N ALA A 126 13.37 -3.81 19.88
CA ALA A 126 13.77 -4.87 18.97
C ALA A 126 12.67 -5.93 18.87
N GLY A 127 12.41 -6.43 17.66
CA GLY A 127 11.26 -7.31 17.41
C GLY A 127 9.93 -6.56 17.21
N GLY A 128 9.94 -5.24 17.39
CA GLY A 128 8.79 -4.38 17.13
C GLY A 128 8.33 -4.46 15.68
N ARG A 129 7.11 -3.97 15.43
CA ARG A 129 6.50 -4.01 14.09
C ARG A 129 6.12 -2.63 13.60
N ALA A 130 6.34 -2.39 12.31
CA ALA A 130 5.81 -1.25 11.60
C ALA A 130 4.79 -1.72 10.55
N VAL A 131 3.67 -1.01 10.43
CA VAL A 131 2.67 -1.23 9.39
C VAL A 131 2.58 0.02 8.53
N TYR A 132 2.93 -0.11 7.25
CA TYR A 132 2.85 0.96 6.26
C TYR A 132 1.60 0.75 5.39
N LEU A 133 0.70 1.71 5.46
CA LEU A 133 -0.52 1.80 4.67
C LEU A 133 -0.31 2.90 3.63
N ALA A 134 0.06 2.53 2.41
CA ALA A 134 0.24 3.46 1.30
C ALA A 134 -0.91 3.34 0.30
N ILE A 135 -1.55 4.47 -0.03
CA ILE A 135 -2.59 4.56 -1.06
C ILE A 135 -2.11 5.47 -2.18
N PHE A 136 -2.12 4.97 -3.41
CA PHE A 136 -1.81 5.74 -4.61
C PHE A 136 -3.08 5.98 -5.42
N LEU A 137 -3.52 7.23 -5.49
CA LEU A 137 -4.64 7.67 -6.31
C LEU A 137 -4.13 7.93 -7.73
N LEU A 138 -4.67 7.21 -8.71
CA LEU A 138 -4.22 7.24 -10.09
C LEU A 138 -4.98 8.32 -10.88
N SER A 139 -4.24 9.26 -11.49
CA SER A 139 -4.80 10.42 -12.22
C SER A 139 -4.29 10.55 -13.65
#